data_AF-A0AAD9L0F9-F1
#
_entry.id   AF-A0AAD9L0F9-F1
#
_cell.length_a   1.000
_cell.length_b   1.000
_cell.length_c   1.000
_cell.angle_alpha   90.00
_cell.angle_beta   90.00
_cell.angle_gamma   90.00
#
_symmetry.space_group_name_H-M   'P 1'
#
loop_
_entity.id
_entity.type
_entity.pdbx_description
1 polymer ?
#
loop_
_entity_poly.entity_id
_entity_poly.type
_entity_poly.pdbx_seq_one_letter_code
_entity_poly.pdbx_strand_id
1 'polypeptide(L)'
;MPFLDAIFTRKEDGSVKFTLQRKKTHTDQHLNFASHQPKHQKLGIVRALMNRCDTITTEEGDKKCEMKHMRGVLRFYHDFAQNSNIIGIKDFTIVSLDLRMVVRK
;
A
#
# COMPACT_ATOMS: atom_id res chain seq x y z
N MET A 1 -17.62 -9.84 9.28
CA MET A 1 -18.20 -10.11 7.93
C MET A 1 -17.39 -9.37 6.88
N PRO A 2 -16.98 -10.01 5.77
CA PRO A 2 -16.27 -9.31 4.69
C PRO A 2 -17.24 -8.56 3.76
N PHE A 3 -16.82 -7.38 3.28
CA PHE A 3 -17.50 -6.58 2.26
C PHE A 3 -16.46 -5.82 1.43
N LEU A 4 -16.48 -6.01 0.11
CA LEU A 4 -15.49 -5.44 -0.81
C LEU A 4 -14.05 -5.73 -0.34
N ASP A 5 -13.28 -4.67 -0.09
CA ASP A 5 -11.88 -4.69 0.34
C ASP A 5 -11.72 -4.67 1.88
N ALA A 6 -12.80 -4.82 2.65
CA ALA A 6 -12.77 -4.70 4.10
C ALA A 6 -13.44 -5.91 4.81
N ILE A 7 -12.91 -6.29 5.96
CA ILE A 7 -13.64 -7.06 6.98
C ILE A 7 -14.05 -6.10 8.06
N PHE A 8 -15.31 -6.18 8.48
CA PHE A 8 -15.76 -5.55 9.72
C PHE A 8 -16.05 -6.58 10.79
N THR A 9 -15.65 -6.24 12.01
CA THR A 9 -15.80 -7.07 13.21
C THR A 9 -16.41 -6.21 14.31
N ARG A 10 -17.54 -6.66 14.86
CA ARG A 10 -18.16 -6.01 16.02
C ARG A 10 -17.36 -6.39 17.28
N LYS A 11 -16.94 -5.40 18.05
CA LYS A 11 -16.26 -5.57 19.33
C LYS A 11 -17.29 -5.78 20.45
N GLU A 12 -16.80 -6.22 21.61
CA GLU A 12 -17.62 -6.46 22.81
C GLU A 12 -18.31 -5.18 23.33
N ASP A 13 -17.65 -4.02 23.19
CA ASP A 13 -18.18 -2.70 23.52
C ASP A 13 -19.26 -2.19 22.53
N GLY A 14 -19.56 -2.97 21.48
CA GLY A 14 -20.51 -2.62 20.44
C GLY A 14 -19.95 -1.79 19.29
N SER A 15 -18.69 -1.33 19.37
CA SER A 15 -18.01 -0.61 18.28
C SER A 15 -17.66 -1.55 17.12
N VAL A 16 -17.36 -0.97 15.95
CA VAL A 16 -17.00 -1.73 14.74
C VAL A 16 -15.54 -1.47 14.38
N LYS A 17 -14.78 -2.55 14.29
CA LYS A 17 -13.42 -2.56 13.77
C LYS A 17 -13.44 -2.90 12.28
N PHE A 18 -12.67 -2.18 11.48
CA PHE A 18 -12.44 -2.51 10.07
C PHE A 18 -10.98 -2.90 9.84
N THR A 19 -10.77 -3.91 9.00
CA THR A 19 -9.45 -4.35 8.52
C THR A 19 -9.50 -4.64 7.04
N LEU A 20 -8.37 -4.53 6.34
CA LEU A 20 -8.33 -4.88 4.92
C LEU A 20 -8.57 -6.37 4.67
N GLN A 21 -9.32 -6.68 3.62
CA GLN A 21 -9.54 -8.03 3.13
C GLN A 21 -8.74 -8.28 1.87
N ARG A 22 -7.93 -9.34 1.89
CA ARG A 22 -7.26 -9.89 0.70
C ARG A 22 -7.78 -11.28 0.42
N LYS A 23 -8.12 -11.57 -0.84
CA LYS A 23 -8.52 -12.92 -1.25
C LYS A 23 -7.31 -13.87 -1.20
N LYS A 24 -7.55 -15.16 -1.00
CA LYS A 24 -6.49 -16.19 -1.01
C LYS A 24 -5.69 -16.21 -2.33
N THR A 25 -6.32 -15.82 -3.43
CA THR A 25 -5.70 -15.73 -4.77
C THR A 25 -5.07 -14.37 -5.07
N HIS A 26 -5.03 -13.45 -4.11
CA HIS A 26 -4.40 -12.13 -4.30
C HIS A 26 -2.88 -12.29 -4.42
N THR A 27 -2.31 -11.82 -5.53
CA THR A 27 -0.88 -11.95 -5.84
C THR A 27 -0.04 -10.78 -5.33
N ASP A 28 -0.68 -9.77 -4.72
CA ASP A 28 -0.08 -8.47 -4.40
C ASP A 28 0.47 -7.73 -5.63
N GLN A 29 0.12 -8.16 -6.85
CA GLN A 29 0.54 -7.59 -8.12
C GLN A 29 -0.20 -6.29 -8.46
N HIS A 30 0.25 -5.17 -7.90
CA HIS A 30 -0.41 -3.87 -8.08
C HIS A 30 0.18 -3.00 -9.18
N LEU A 31 1.46 -3.16 -9.50
CA LEU A 31 2.16 -2.25 -10.39
C LEU A 31 3.24 -2.98 -11.18
N ASN A 32 3.17 -2.90 -12.51
CA ASN A 32 4.26 -3.31 -13.38
C ASN A 32 5.14 -2.09 -13.70
N PHE A 33 6.34 -2.03 -13.12
CA PHE A 33 7.26 -0.91 -13.37
C PHE A 33 7.83 -0.89 -14.78
N ALA A 34 7.83 -2.02 -15.49
CA ALA A 34 8.26 -2.12 -16.88
C ALA A 34 7.23 -1.59 -17.89
N SER A 35 5.98 -1.33 -17.46
CA SER A 35 4.97 -0.78 -18.36
C SER A 35 5.35 0.61 -18.86
N HIS A 36 4.93 0.97 -20.07
CA HIS A 36 5.15 2.30 -20.66
C HIS A 36 4.19 3.37 -20.07
N GLN A 37 3.76 3.22 -18.82
CA GLN A 37 2.90 4.20 -18.16
C GLN A 37 3.72 5.39 -17.62
N PRO A 38 3.16 6.61 -17.68
CA PRO A 38 3.78 7.79 -17.10
C PRO A 38 4.11 7.62 -15.61
N LYS A 39 5.23 8.22 -15.16
CA LYS A 39 5.69 8.14 -13.77
C LYS A 39 4.63 8.57 -12.76
N HIS A 40 3.88 9.65 -13.04
CA HIS A 40 2.86 10.18 -12.14
C HIS A 40 1.73 9.17 -11.88
N GLN A 41 1.36 8.36 -12.88
CA GLN A 41 0.33 7.34 -12.74
C GLN A 41 0.79 6.21 -11.82
N LYS A 42 2.04 5.75 -11.99
CA LYS A 42 2.68 4.75 -11.13
C LYS A 42 2.74 5.22 -9.67
N LEU A 43 3.12 6.48 -9.45
CA LEU A 43 3.11 7.10 -8.12
C LEU A 43 1.69 7.26 -7.53
N GLY A 44 0.71 7.58 -8.37
CA GLY A 44 -0.69 7.64 -7.98
C GLY A 44 -1.21 6.32 -7.42
N ILE A 45 -0.83 5.20 -8.05
CA ILE A 45 -1.16 3.85 -7.57
C ILE A 45 -0.54 3.60 -6.19
N VAL A 46 0.75 3.90 -6.01
CA VAL A 46 1.43 3.75 -4.72
C VAL A 46 0.73 4.56 -3.61
N ARG A 47 0.40 5.83 -3.90
CA ARG A 47 -0.32 6.69 -2.94
C ARG A 47 -1.69 6.14 -2.61
N ALA A 48 -2.44 5.67 -3.60
CA ALA A 48 -3.77 5.09 -3.37
C ALA A 48 -3.70 3.83 -2.49
N LEU A 49 -2.72 2.95 -2.70
CA LEU A 49 -2.53 1.76 -1.86
C LEU A 49 -2.20 2.10 -0.41
N MET A 50 -1.31 3.06 -0.20
CA MET A 50 -0.92 3.50 1.15
C MET A 50 -2.08 4.19 1.86
N ASN A 51 -2.79 5.09 1.16
CA ASN A 51 -3.98 5.74 1.69
C ASN A 51 -5.06 4.73 2.06
N ARG A 52 -5.26 3.69 1.24
CA ARG A 52 -6.21 2.62 1.50
C ARG A 52 -5.90 1.86 2.79
N CYS A 53 -4.63 1.60 3.10
CA CYS A 53 -4.25 0.96 4.37
C CYS A 53 -4.64 1.79 5.58
N ASP A 54 -4.51 3.12 5.49
CA ASP A 54 -4.81 4.04 6.58
C ASP A 54 -6.31 4.34 6.73
N THR A 55 -7.04 4.45 5.62
CA THR A 55 -8.47 4.83 5.64
C THR A 55 -9.40 3.68 5.94
N ILE A 56 -9.10 2.46 5.46
CA ILE A 56 -9.98 1.30 5.65
C ILE A 56 -9.77 0.66 7.01
N THR A 57 -8.53 0.64 7.51
CA THR A 57 -8.22 -0.03 8.78
C THR A 57 -8.44 0.93 9.94
N THR A 58 -9.19 0.54 10.98
CA THR A 58 -9.48 1.47 12.09
C THR A 58 -8.43 1.45 13.18
N GLU A 59 -7.93 0.26 13.55
CA GLU A 59 -7.02 0.11 14.69
C GLU A 59 -5.58 0.39 14.30
N GLU A 60 -4.87 1.13 15.16
CA GLU A 60 -3.48 1.54 14.91
C GLU A 60 -2.52 0.35 14.77
N GLY A 61 -2.74 -0.74 15.52
CA GLY A 61 -1.94 -1.96 15.41
C GLY A 61 -2.08 -2.63 14.04
N ASP A 62 -3.31 -2.72 13.54
CA ASP A 62 -3.59 -3.33 12.24
C ASP A 62 -3.13 -2.42 11.10
N LYS A 63 -3.30 -1.09 11.22
CA LYS A 63 -2.75 -0.11 10.27
C LYS A 63 -1.25 -0.30 10.08
N LYS A 64 -0.50 -0.47 11.17
CA LYS A 64 0.95 -0.71 11.13
C LYS A 64 1.29 -2.04 10.45
N CYS A 65 0.52 -3.09 10.72
CA CYS A 65 0.70 -4.39 10.06
C CYS A 65 0.47 -4.30 8.55
N GLU A 66 -0.64 -3.68 8.14
CA GLU A 66 -1.01 -3.46 6.75
C GLU A 66 -0.01 -2.60 6.00
N MET A 67 0.43 -1.51 6.63
CA MET A 67 1.41 -0.61 6.05
C MET A 67 2.79 -1.27 5.95
N LYS A 68 3.17 -2.15 6.89
CA LYS A 68 4.38 -2.97 6.79
C LYS A 68 4.29 -3.96 5.63
N HIS A 69 3.15 -4.63 5.46
CA HIS A 69 2.90 -5.54 4.33
C HIS A 69 3.04 -4.82 2.99
N MET A 70 2.32 -3.70 2.79
CA MET A 70 2.41 -2.90 1.56
C MET A 70 3.81 -2.38 1.28
N ARG A 71 4.57 -1.94 2.30
CA ARG A 71 5.97 -1.54 2.12
C ARG A 71 6.85 -2.70 1.64
N GLY A 72 6.60 -3.92 2.10
CA GLY A 72 7.30 -5.12 1.61
C GLY A 72 7.03 -5.37 0.13
N VAL A 73 5.75 -5.34 -0.26
CA VAL A 73 5.31 -5.48 -1.66
C VAL A 73 5.94 -4.41 -2.56
N LEU A 74 5.90 -3.14 -2.13
CA LEU A 74 6.47 -2.03 -2.90
C LEU A 74 8.00 -2.09 -3.01
N ARG A 75 8.68 -2.60 -1.97
CA ARG A 75 10.13 -2.81 -1.99
C ARG A 75 10.54 -3.86 -3.02
N PHE A 76 9.82 -4.99 -3.07
CA PHE A 76 10.05 -6.02 -4.08
C PHE A 76 10.03 -5.43 -5.50
N TYR A 77 9.09 -4.52 -5.77
CA TYR A 77 9.04 -3.86 -7.07
C TYR A 77 10.17 -2.88 -7.33
N HIS A 78 10.58 -2.13 -6.31
CA HIS A 78 11.72 -1.23 -6.41
C HIS A 78 13.00 -2.00 -6.78
N ASP A 79 13.26 -3.11 -6.09
CA ASP A 79 14.44 -3.93 -6.31
C ASP A 79 14.39 -4.59 -7.71
N PHE A 80 13.21 -5.08 -8.12
CA PHE A 80 13.00 -5.59 -9.48
C PHE A 80 13.29 -4.53 -10.55
N ALA A 81 12.84 -3.29 -10.34
CA ALA A 81 13.00 -2.22 -11.31
C ALA A 81 14.44 -1.68 -11.38
N GLN A 82 15.19 -1.69 -10.26
CA GLN A 82 16.63 -1.37 -10.24
C GLN A 82 17.45 -2.45 -10.95
N ASN A 83 17.18 -3.73 -10.68
CA ASN A 83 17.92 -4.85 -11.27
C ASN A 83 17.68 -5.03 -12.77
N SER A 84 16.58 -4.50 -13.30
CA SER A 84 16.23 -4.64 -14.72
C SER A 84 16.72 -3.46 -15.58
N ASN A 85 17.38 -2.46 -15.00
CA ASN A 85 17.84 -1.24 -15.70
C ASN A 85 16.71 -0.42 -16.35
N ILE A 86 15.46 -0.60 -15.87
CA ILE A 86 14.25 -0.12 -16.56
C ILE A 86 13.96 1.36 -16.24
N ILE A 87 14.50 1.93 -15.16
CA ILE A 87 14.27 3.34 -14.83
C ILE A 87 15.49 3.91 -14.05
N GLY A 88 15.82 5.19 -14.28
CA GLY A 88 16.69 5.98 -13.39
C GLY A 88 16.03 6.22 -12.03
N ILE A 89 15.96 5.18 -11.20
CA ILE A 89 15.34 5.14 -9.86
C ILE A 89 16.34 5.70 -8.84
N LYS A 90 16.75 6.96 -9.02
CA LYS A 90 17.40 7.73 -7.95
C LYS A 90 16.38 8.58 -7.17
N ASP A 91 15.20 8.82 -7.75
CA ASP A 91 14.12 9.61 -7.12
C ASP A 91 13.15 8.78 -6.26
N PHE A 92 13.32 7.46 -6.19
CA PHE A 92 12.41 6.56 -5.47
C PHE A 92 12.74 6.39 -3.99
N THR A 93 13.69 7.20 -3.50
CA THR A 93 13.96 7.45 -2.08
C THR A 93 12.67 7.80 -1.31
N ILE A 94 11.59 8.20 -1.99
CA ILE A 94 10.25 8.50 -1.47
C ILE A 94 9.61 7.34 -0.68
N VAL A 95 10.01 6.08 -0.84
CA VAL A 95 9.47 4.98 0.00
C VAL A 95 10.32 4.75 1.27
N SER A 96 11.57 5.20 1.31
CA SER A 96 12.49 5.04 2.46
C SER A 96 12.68 6.32 3.29
N LEU A 97 12.55 7.49 2.66
CA LEU A 97 12.48 8.80 3.29
C LEU A 97 11.28 9.53 2.73
N ASP A 98 10.15 9.42 3.42
CA ASP A 98 9.54 10.58 4.07
C ASP A 98 8.03 10.43 4.18
N LEU A 99 7.60 9.75 5.24
CA LEU A 99 6.23 9.83 5.74
C LEU A 99 5.83 11.28 6.12
N ARG A 100 6.75 12.27 6.11
CA ARG A 100 6.45 13.68 6.41
C ARG A 100 5.96 14.48 5.20
N MET A 101 6.00 13.96 3.98
CA MET A 101 5.34 14.61 2.82
C MET A 101 3.86 14.26 2.66
N VAL A 102 3.32 13.30 3.42
CA VAL A 102 1.93 12.83 3.30
C VAL A 102 1.00 13.44 4.38
N VAL A 103 1.54 14.21 5.35
CA VAL A 103 0.76 14.83 6.45
C VAL A 103 0.82 16.37 6.43
N ARG A 104 0.79 17.00 5.25
CA ARG A 104 0.52 18.45 5.17
C ARG A 104 -0.53 18.78 4.12
N LYS A 105 -1.77 18.86 4.58
CA LYS A 105 -2.55 20.10 4.51
C LYS A 105 -3.47 20.19 5.71
#